data_AF-A0A0C4EWM3-F1
#
_entry.id   AF-A0A0C4EWM3-F1
#
_cell.length_a   1.000
_cell.length_b   1.000
_cell.length_c   1.000
_cell.angle_alpha   90.00
_cell.angle_beta   90.00
_cell.angle_gamma   90.00
#
_symmetry.space_group_name_H-M   'P 1'
#
loop_
_entity.id
_entity.type
_entity.pdbx_description
1 polymer ?
#
loop_
_entity_poly.entity_id
_entity_poly.type
_entity_poly.pdbx_seq_one_letter_code
_entity_poly.pdbx_strand_id
1 'polypeptide(L)' 'MRLTLDEALQLKEARDKKIRDDWIRVMEMRINQEKLAECYRTEGVNSYEQCAHLAQTVISQIPEGRASLLFN' A
#
# COMPACT_ATOMS: atom_id res chain seq x y z
N MET A 1 -15.87 -29.04 -13.42
CA MET A 1 -15.96 -28.04 -14.48
C MET A 1 -14.58 -27.90 -15.11
N ARG A 2 -14.43 -28.10 -16.42
CA ARG A 2 -13.13 -28.00 -17.11
C ARG A 2 -13.15 -26.71 -17.93
N LEU A 3 -12.17 -25.84 -17.70
CA LEU A 3 -12.00 -24.61 -18.47
C LEU A 3 -11.51 -24.96 -19.89
N THR A 4 -11.94 -24.16 -20.86
CA THR A 4 -11.34 -24.16 -22.20
C THR A 4 -9.92 -23.56 -22.14
N LEU A 5 -9.14 -23.75 -23.21
CA LEU A 5 -7.79 -23.18 -23.29
C LEU A 5 -7.83 -21.64 -23.20
N ASP A 6 -8.79 -21.01 -23.87
CA ASP A 6 -8.94 -19.56 -23.90
C ASP A 6 -9.36 -19.01 -22.54
N GLU A 7 -10.30 -19.67 -21.86
CA GLU A 7 -10.70 -19.31 -20.49
C GLU A 7 -9.53 -19.44 -19.50
N ALA A 8 -8.70 -20.48 -19.65
CA ALA A 8 -7.52 -20.66 -18.82
C ALA A 8 -6.47 -19.56 -19.07
N LEU A 9 -6.30 -19.12 -20.32
CA LEU A 9 -5.38 -18.04 -20.68
C LEU A 9 -5.87 -16.70 -20.11
N GLN A 10 -7.15 -16.37 -20.30
CA GLN A 10 -7.75 -15.14 -19.74
C GLN A 10 -7.66 -15.10 -18.22
N LEU A 11 -7.91 -16.23 -17.54
CA LEU A 11 -7.79 -16.32 -16.09
C LEU A 11 -6.34 -16.07 -15.63
N LYS A 12 -5.35 -16.59 -16.37
CA LYS A 12 -3.94 -16.35 -16.07
C LYS A 12 -3.60 -14.87 -16.22
N GLU A 13 -3.99 -14.24 -17.32
CA GLU A 13 -3.72 -12.82 -17.56
C GLU A 13 -4.36 -11.92 -16.50
N ALA A 14 -5.61 -12.21 -16.11
CA ALA A 14 -6.31 -11.49 -15.05
C ALA A 14 -5.59 -11.62 -13.70
N ARG A 15 -5.10 -12.83 -13.37
CA ARG A 15 -4.30 -13.07 -12.15
C ARG A 15 -2.99 -12.29 -12.18
N ASP A 16 -2.25 -12.37 -13.28
CA ASP A 16 -0.96 -11.69 -13.43
C ASP A 16 -1.14 -10.16 -13.34
N LYS A 17 -2.20 -9.62 -13.94
CA LYS A 17 -2.56 -8.20 -13.80
C LYS A 17 -2.85 -7.85 -12.34
N LYS A 18 -3.69 -8.63 -11.66
CA LYS A 18 -4.02 -8.38 -10.26
C LYS A 18 -2.77 -8.36 -9.37
N ILE A 19 -1.87 -9.33 -9.56
CA ILE A 19 -0.62 -9.42 -8.79
C ILE A 19 0.23 -8.17 -9.01
N ARG A 20 0.36 -7.69 -10.26
CA ARG A 20 1.08 -6.43 -10.53
C ARG A 20 0.44 -5.24 -9.84
N ASP A 21 -0.89 -5.11 -9.92
CA ASP A 21 -1.63 -4.02 -9.28
C ASP A 21 -1.50 -4.07 -7.74
N ASP A 22 -1.50 -5.28 -7.15
CA ASP A 22 -1.24 -5.48 -5.72
C ASP A 22 0.18 -5.02 -5.34
N TRP A 23 1.19 -5.38 -6.14
CA TRP A 23 2.56 -4.95 -5.92
C TRP A 23 2.75 -3.44 -6.04
N ILE A 24 2.09 -2.80 -7.02
CA ILE A 24 2.11 -1.34 -7.17
C ILE A 24 1.60 -0.68 -5.89
N ARG A 25 0.44 -1.12 -5.36
CA ARG A 25 -0.12 -0.59 -4.10
C ARG A 25 0.83 -0.75 -2.92
N VAL A 26 1.50 -1.89 -2.79
CA VAL A 26 2.49 -2.13 -1.73
C VAL A 26 3.68 -1.18 -1.87
N MET A 27 4.17 -0.97 -3.09
CA MET A 27 5.30 -0.07 -3.35
C MET A 27 4.93 1.40 -3.12
N GLU A 28 3.72 1.82 -3.49
CA GLU A 28 3.20 3.17 -3.19
C GLU A 28 3.13 3.42 -1.69
N MET A 29 2.60 2.45 -0.92
CA MET A 29 2.56 2.53 0.54
C MET A 29 3.96 2.66 1.13
N ARG A 30 4.92 1.87 0.64
CA ARG A 30 6.32 1.94 1.08
C ARG A 30 6.94 3.32 0.83
N ILE A 31 6.74 3.88 -0.37
CA ILE A 31 7.24 5.23 -0.70
C ILE A 31 6.65 6.27 0.25
N ASN A 32 5.35 6.19 0.55
CA ASN A 32 4.71 7.13 1.47
C ASN A 32 5.21 6.98 2.91
N GLN A 33 5.50 5.75 3.36
CA GLN A 33 6.14 5.50 4.65
C GLN A 33 7.55 6.11 4.73
N GLU A 34 8.36 5.94 3.67
CA GLU A 34 9.70 6.53 3.59
C GLU A 34 9.65 8.06 3.64
N LYS A 35 8.71 8.68 2.89
CA LYS A 35 8.46 10.13 2.93
C LYS A 35 8.00 10.61 4.30
N LEU A 36 7.11 9.88 4.97
CA LEU A 36 6.66 10.22 6.32
C LEU A 36 7.82 10.15 7.32
N ALA A 37 8.66 9.12 7.24
CA ALA A 37 9.84 8.98 8.09
C ALA A 37 10.88 10.08 7.83
N GLU A 38 11.02 10.54 6.59
CA GLU A 38 11.82 11.71 6.26
C GLU A 38 11.22 12.99 6.87
N CYS A 39 9.91 13.24 6.67
CA CYS A 39 9.22 14.39 7.25
C CYS A 39 9.38 14.46 8.78
N TYR A 40 9.24 13.35 9.48
CA TYR A 40 9.45 13.30 10.93
C TYR A 40 10.89 13.62 11.33
N ARG A 41 11.88 13.21 10.54
CA ARG A 41 13.28 13.55 10.81
C ARG A 41 13.60 15.02 10.53
N THR A 42 12.96 15.63 9.53
CA THR A 42 13.23 17.02 9.14
C THR A 42 12.48 18.03 9.98
N GLU A 43 11.20 17.78 10.28
CA GLU A 43 10.33 18.73 10.98
C GLU A 43 10.49 18.70 12.51
N GLY A 44 11.00 17.60 13.07
CA GLY A 44 11.19 17.46 14.51
C GLY A 44 9.90 17.73 15.29
N VAL A 45 9.93 18.72 16.19
CA VAL A 45 8.76 19.08 17.02
C VAL A 45 7.56 19.59 16.22
N ASN A 46 7.76 20.05 14.99
CA ASN A 46 6.71 20.58 14.11
C ASN A 46 5.95 19.48 13.33
N SER A 47 6.34 18.21 13.51
CA SER A 47 5.79 17.08 12.75
C SER A 47 4.28 16.91 12.85
N TYR A 48 3.67 17.35 13.96
CA TYR A 48 2.24 17.20 14.21
C TYR A 48 1.39 17.99 13.22
N GLU A 49 1.86 19.14 12.76
CA GLU A 49 1.15 19.95 11.79
C GLU A 49 1.61 19.60 10.36
N GLN A 50 2.92 19.58 10.13
CA GLN A 50 3.47 19.47 8.78
C GLN A 50 3.34 18.07 8.19
N CYS A 51 3.47 17.01 9.01
CA CYS A 51 3.45 15.63 8.52
C CYS A 51 2.08 14.96 8.63
N ALA A 52 1.05 15.64 9.16
CA ALA A 52 -0.27 15.05 9.42
C ALA A 52 -0.92 14.44 8.17
N HIS A 53 -0.82 15.14 7.04
CA HIS A 53 -1.39 14.68 5.77
C HIS A 53 -0.70 13.42 5.23
N LEU A 54 0.62 13.30 5.40
CA LEU A 54 1.37 12.09 5.05
C LEU A 54 1.00 10.93 5.98
N ALA A 55 0.88 11.18 7.28
CA ALA A 55 0.46 10.19 8.25
C ALA A 55 -0.95 9.65 7.93
N GLN A 56 -1.89 10.52 7.62
CA GLN A 56 -3.24 10.13 7.24
C GLN A 56 -3.28 9.33 5.93
N THR A 57 -2.42 9.68 4.97
CA THR A 57 -2.26 8.94 3.71
C THR A 57 -1.73 7.54 3.95
N VAL A 58 -0.68 7.39 4.78
CA VAL A 58 -0.13 6.08 5.13
C VAL A 58 -1.18 5.24 5.86
N ILE A 59 -1.93 5.84 6.78
CA ILE A 59 -2.98 5.14 7.54
C ILE A 59 -4.09 4.63 6.62
N SER A 60 -4.52 5.43 5.64
CA SER A 60 -5.59 5.03 4.70
C SER A 60 -5.16 3.91 3.73
N GLN A 61 -3.85 3.71 3.53
CA GLN A 61 -3.31 2.64 2.69
C GLN A 61 -3.20 1.29 3.42
N ILE A 62 -3.35 1.26 4.76
CA ILE A 62 -3.27 0.02 5.53
C ILE A 62 -4.50 -0.84 5.23
N PRO A 63 -4.32 -2.12 4.83
CA PRO A 63 -5.44 -3.02 4.64
C PRO A 63 -6.25 -3.20 5.93
N GLU A 64 -7.57 -3.28 5.79
CA GLU A 64 -8.47 -3.56 6.91
C GLU A 64 -8.03 -4.80 7.69
N GLY A 65 -8.11 -4.73 9.02
CA GLY A 65 -7.67 -5.80 9.92
C GLY A 65 -6.15 -5.89 10.13
N ARG A 66 -5.33 -5.09 9.44
CA ARG A 66 -3.87 -5.02 9.68
C ARG A 66 -3.43 -3.83 10.54
N ALA A 67 -4.31 -2.84 10.76
CA ALA A 67 -4.01 -1.66 11.57
C ALA A 67 -3.64 -2.01 13.04
N SER A 68 -4.17 -3.11 13.57
CA SER A 68 -3.87 -3.60 14.93
C SER A 68 -2.42 -4.05 15.12
N LEU A 69 -1.70 -4.36 14.03
CA LEU A 69 -0.28 -4.77 14.08
C LEU A 69 0.68 -3.59 14.26
N LEU A 70 0.21 -2.34 14.12
CA LEU A 70 1.05 -1.14 14.27
C LEU A 70 1.09 -0.60 15.71
N PHE A 71 0.27 -1.14 16.62
CA PHE A 71 0.20 -0.73 18.02
C PHE A 71 0.76 -1.78 19.00
N ASN A 72 1.47 -2.78 18.51
CA ASN A 72 2.19 -3.77 19.32
C ASN A 72 3.71 -3.61 19.19
#